data_AF-A0A6A4H5I2-F1
#
_entry.id   AF-A0A6A4H5I2-F1
#
_cell.length_a   1.000
_cell.length_b   1.000
_cell.length_c   1.000
_cell.angle_alpha   90.00
_cell.angle_beta   90.00
_cell.angle_gamma   90.00
#
_symmetry.space_group_name_H-M   'P 1'
#
loop_
_entity.id
_entity.type
_entity.pdbx_description
1 polymer ?
#
loop_
_entity_poly.entity_id
_entity_poly.type
_entity_poly.pdbx_seq_one_letter_code
_entity_poly.pdbx_strand_id
1 'polypeptide(L)' 'NAVWSRHNIPHMTGHCFRIGSTTHYLVQGIPPDIVKMLGHWKSDAFLKYWRDLDSLASIHLH' A
#
# COMPACT_ATOMS: atom_id res chain seq x y z
N ASN A 1 -13.57 -5.87 11.30
CA ASN A 1 -12.85 -5.87 12.60
C ASN A 1 -13.13 -7.06 13.51
N ALA A 2 -14.20 -7.85 13.31
CA ALA A 2 -14.46 -9.04 14.13
C ALA A 2 -13.32 -10.08 14.08
N VAL A 3 -12.76 -10.32 12.90
CA VAL A 3 -11.58 -11.19 12.71
C VAL A 3 -10.39 -10.68 13.54
N TRP A 4 -10.00 -9.41 13.37
CA TRP A 4 -8.88 -8.80 14.10
C TRP A 4 -9.08 -8.86 15.63
N SER A 5 -10.27 -8.52 16.10
CA SER A 5 -10.63 -8.56 17.53
C SER A 5 -10.49 -9.97 18.12
N ARG A 6 -10.91 -11.02 17.39
CA ARG A 6 -10.76 -12.42 17.82
C ARG A 6 -9.30 -12.83 18.02
N HIS A 7 -8.36 -12.16 17.35
CA HIS A 7 -6.93 -12.43 17.44
C HIS A 7 -6.17 -11.45 18.34
N ASN A 8 -6.85 -10.62 19.15
CA ASN A 8 -6.24 -9.54 19.93
C ASN A 8 -5.42 -8.55 19.09
N ILE A 9 -5.78 -8.40 17.81
CA ILE A 9 -5.15 -7.43 16.91
C ILE A 9 -5.93 -6.10 17.01
N PRO A 10 -5.23 -4.94 17.10
CA PRO A 10 -5.87 -3.64 17.13
C PRO A 10 -6.84 -3.41 15.97
N HIS A 11 -7.82 -2.54 16.20
CA HIS A 11 -8.81 -2.19 15.19
C HIS A 11 -8.14 -1.62 13.93
N MET A 12 -8.37 -2.28 12.79
CA MET A 12 -7.88 -1.85 11.49
C MET A 12 -8.96 -1.06 10.76
N THR A 13 -8.61 0.14 10.33
CA THR A 13 -9.48 0.97 9.50
C THR A 13 -9.23 0.69 8.01
N GLY A 14 -10.18 1.04 7.14
CA GLY A 14 -9.97 0.99 5.69
C GLY A 14 -8.76 1.81 5.24
N HIS A 15 -8.43 2.89 5.96
CA HIS A 15 -7.26 3.71 5.69
C HIS A 15 -5.95 2.93 5.89
N CYS A 16 -5.86 2.11 6.94
CA CYS A 16 -4.70 1.23 7.19
C CYS A 16 -4.44 0.29 6.01
N PHE A 17 -5.51 -0.28 5.44
CA PHE A 17 -5.40 -1.14 4.25
C PHE A 17 -4.91 -0.36 3.04
N ARG A 18 -5.39 0.86 2.79
CA ARG A 18 -4.92 1.68 1.65
C ARG A 18 -3.44 2.02 1.75
N ILE A 19 -2.93 2.30 2.95
CA ILE A 19 -1.51 2.54 3.17
C ILE A 19 -0.71 1.25 3.00
N GLY A 20 -1.07 0.20 3.76
CA GLY A 20 -0.32 -1.06 3.78
C GLY A 20 -0.32 -1.78 2.43
N SER A 21 -1.45 -1.77 1.72
CA SER A 21 -1.54 -2.36 0.37
C SER A 21 -0.69 -1.62 -0.65
N THR A 22 -0.61 -0.29 -0.59
CA THR A 22 0.26 0.50 -1.47
C THR A 22 1.71 0.06 -1.30
N THR A 23 2.22 0.00 -0.06
CA THR A 23 3.58 -0.49 0.20
C THR A 23 3.78 -1.94 -0.23
N HIS A 24 2.84 -2.82 0.10
CA HIS A 24 2.94 -4.26 -0.19
C HIS A 24 3.05 -4.53 -1.70
N TYR A 25 2.17 -3.94 -2.50
CA TYR A 25 2.17 -4.16 -3.94
C TYR A 25 3.38 -3.55 -4.63
N LEU A 26 3.84 -2.37 -4.19
CA LEU A 26 5.04 -1.74 -4.75
C LEU A 26 6.29 -2.59 -4.50
N VAL A 27 6.44 -3.16 -3.30
CA VAL A 27 7.57 -4.06 -2.98
C VAL A 27 7.49 -5.38 -3.78
N GLN A 28 6.28 -5.81 -4.17
CA GLN A 28 6.09 -6.94 -5.07
C GLN A 28 6.35 -6.61 -6.56
N GLY A 29 6.76 -5.39 -6.89
CA GLY A 29 7.03 -4.98 -8.27
C GLY A 29 5.78 -4.69 -9.08
N ILE A 30 4.61 -4.55 -8.44
CA ILE A 30 3.39 -4.14 -9.15
C ILE A 30 3.52 -2.67 -9.58
N PRO A 31 3.31 -2.36 -10.87
CA PRO A 31 3.48 -1.00 -11.38
C PRO A 31 2.65 0.06 -10.62
N PRO A 32 3.19 1.27 -10.40
CA PRO A 32 2.52 2.35 -9.67
C PRO A 32 1.10 2.69 -10.12
N ASP A 33 0.82 2.64 -11.42
CA ASP A 33 -0.49 2.92 -12.02
C ASP A 33 -1.53 1.84 -11.67
N ILE A 34 -1.11 0.57 -11.65
CA ILE A 34 -1.95 -0.54 -11.20
C ILE A 34 -2.24 -0.40 -9.70
N VAL A 35 -1.23 -0.08 -8.88
CA VAL A 35 -1.41 0.17 -7.44
C VAL A 35 -2.37 1.34 -7.19
N LYS A 36 -2.27 2.41 -7.99
CA LYS A 36 -3.18 3.56 -7.95
C LYS A 36 -4.62 3.17 -8.27
N MET A 37 -4.84 2.33 -9.28
CA MET A 37 -6.16 1.78 -9.62
C MET A 37 -6.72 0.92 -8.50
N LEU A 38 -5.92 -0.03 -7.98
CA LEU A 38 -6.33 -0.95 -6.91
C LEU A 38 -6.72 -0.20 -5.61
N GLY A 39 -6.03 0.89 -5.31
CA GLY A 39 -6.33 1.73 -4.15
C GLY A 39 -7.46 2.75 -4.37
N HIS A 40 -8.10 2.74 -5.55
CA HIS A 40 -9.10 3.73 -5.98
C HIS A 40 -8.65 5.18 -5.75
N TRP A 41 -7.38 5.46 -6.02
CA TRP A 41 -6.81 6.78 -5.83
C TRP A 41 -7.08 7.65 -7.06
N LYS A 42 -7.93 8.65 -6.90
CA LYS A 42 -8.19 9.65 -7.95
C LYS A 42 -7.00 10.58 -8.19
N SER A 43 -6.16 10.80 -7.19
CA SER A 43 -5.01 11.69 -7.23
C SER A 43 -3.71 10.97 -6.89
N ASP A 44 -2.59 11.68 -7.03
CA ASP A 44 -1.26 11.18 -6.65
C ASP A 44 -0.99 11.23 -5.14
N ALA A 45 -2.04 11.38 -4.32
CA ALA A 45 -1.93 11.30 -2.87
C ALA A 45 -1.35 9.95 -2.39
N PHE A 46 -1.46 8.89 -3.20
CA PHE A 46 -0.88 7.58 -2.90
C PHE A 46 0.65 7.59 -2.85
N LEU A 47 1.32 8.51 -3.58
CA LEU A 47 2.78 8.66 -3.57
C LEU A 47 3.32 8.98 -2.17
N LYS A 48 2.51 9.66 -1.33
CA LYS A 48 2.89 10.00 0.05
C LYS A 48 3.08 8.78 0.95
N TYR A 49 2.57 7.61 0.54
CA TYR A 49 2.68 6.37 1.29
C TYR A 49 3.82 5.48 0.81
N TRP A 50 4.59 5.92 -0.19
CA TRP A 50 5.77 5.21 -0.63
C TRP A 50 6.81 5.26 0.48
N ARG A 51 7.29 4.09 0.87
CA ARG A 51 8.31 3.90 1.89
C ARG A 51 9.49 3.23 1.23
N ASP A 52 10.70 3.61 1.66
CA ASP A 52 11.95 3.04 1.15
C ASP A 52 12.10 3.23 -0.38
N LEU A 53 12.27 4.50 -0.78
CA LEU A 53 12.32 4.89 -2.19
C LEU A 53 13.49 4.26 -2.94
N ASP A 54 14.61 3.99 -2.26
CA ASP A 54 15.79 3.36 -2.88
C ASP A 54 15.46 1.93 -3.31
N SER A 55 14.87 1.13 -2.41
CA SER A 55 14.40 -0.22 -2.75
C SER A 55 13.34 -0.20 -3.86
N LEU A 56 12.39 0.74 -3.79
CA LEU A 56 11.37 0.87 -4.83
C LEU A 56 11.96 1.28 -6.18
N ALA A 57 12.94 2.18 -6.20
CA ALA A 57 13.65 2.56 -7.41
C ALA A 57 14.37 1.34 -8.01
N SER A 58 15.04 0.54 -7.18
CA SER A 58 15.69 -0.71 -7.63
C SER A 58 14.71 -1.72 -8.24
N ILE A 59 13.47 -1.76 -7.75
CA ILE A 59 12.44 -2.69 -8.26
C ILE A 59 11.82 -2.19 -9.57
N HIS A 60 11.57 -0.89 -9.69
CA HIS A 60 10.72 -0.33 -10.75
C HIS A 60 11.48 0.39 -11.87
N LEU A 61 12.78 0.68 -11.71
CA LEU A 61 13.59 1.43 -12.68
C LEU A 61 14.70 0.61 -13.35
N HIS A 62 14.78 -0.70 -13.09
CA HIS A 62 15.77 -1.61 -13.68
C HIS A 62 15.22 -2.41 -14.86
#